data_AF-A0A0N0TQT8-F1
#
_entry.id   AF-A0A0N0TQT8-F1
#
_cell.length_a   1.000
_cell.length_b   1.000
_cell.length_c   1.000
_cell.angle_alpha   90.00
_cell.angle_beta   90.00
_cell.angle_gamma   90.00
#
_symmetry.space_group_name_H-M   'P 1'
#
loop_
_entity.id
_entity.type
_entity.pdbx_description
1 polymer ?
#
loop_
_entity_poly.entity_id
_entity_poly.type
_entity_poly.pdbx_seq_one_letter_code
_entity_poly.pdbx_strand_id
1 'polypeptide(L)'
;MNEQQIAALLAFAGTLDSRVRRALADPQQAARTISEWTAAVADVPATMPTTGWDAARATRRYYEQRGGDRSSQYRPIEPHDLLAAWGPHRTELMNRHTDPVPSADPDDPAAWRAELLGTRAAVATGHTAPAQYRAEIDHGGQKRLAALMSGVGSGPRRYMPAHAAAELARFRPSRARREQLVAEGVPDPLSVPCPYCLAAVDEQCRSSFRNRGKGRRPLSGVHPSRVEAVVAELGAEATDDEQVRLARIMCQPPAPRRDARARHTSGGGEAR
;
A
#
# COMPACT_ATOMS: atom_id res chain seq x y z
N MET A 1 -30.77 5.67 5.64
CA MET A 1 -31.94 5.11 6.39
C MET A 1 -33.22 5.38 5.62
N ASN A 2 -34.26 4.53 5.74
CA ASN A 2 -35.57 4.78 5.13
C ASN A 2 -36.53 5.55 6.06
N GLU A 3 -37.67 6.01 5.54
CA GLU A 3 -38.67 6.80 6.30
C GLU A 3 -39.18 6.07 7.54
N GLN A 4 -39.43 4.76 7.44
CA GLN A 4 -39.91 3.95 8.57
C GLN A 4 -38.87 3.87 9.70
N GLN A 5 -37.60 3.71 9.36
CA GLN A 5 -36.49 3.72 10.31
C GLN A 5 -36.33 5.09 10.97
N ILE A 6 -36.49 6.18 10.21
CA ILE A 6 -36.46 7.56 10.74
C ILE A 6 -37.64 7.83 11.67
N ALA A 7 -38.85 7.41 11.28
CA ALA A 7 -40.03 7.52 12.14
C ALA A 7 -39.82 6.78 13.47
N ALA A 8 -39.27 5.57 13.43
CA ALA A 8 -38.93 4.81 14.64
C ALA A 8 -37.84 5.50 15.49
N LEU A 9 -36.81 6.05 14.86
CA LEU A 9 -35.74 6.78 15.54
C LEU A 9 -36.27 8.05 16.23
N LEU A 10 -37.12 8.82 15.54
CA LEU A 10 -37.75 10.02 16.07
C LEU A 10 -38.74 9.70 17.20
N ALA A 11 -39.50 8.61 17.08
CA ALA A 11 -40.34 8.12 18.16
C ALA A 11 -39.51 7.74 19.40
N PHE A 12 -38.38 7.05 19.21
CA PHE A 12 -37.43 6.75 20.29
C PHE A 12 -36.85 8.03 20.90
N ALA A 13 -36.41 8.99 20.09
CA ALA A 13 -35.94 10.29 20.58
C ALA A 13 -37.02 11.03 21.39
N GLY A 14 -38.30 10.93 21.00
CA GLY A 14 -39.44 11.47 21.75
C GLY A 14 -39.67 10.84 23.13
N THR A 15 -39.16 9.64 23.37
CA THR A 15 -39.14 9.03 24.72
C THR A 15 -38.06 9.63 25.62
N LEU A 16 -36.98 10.17 25.03
CA LEU A 16 -35.87 10.80 25.73
C LEU A 16 -36.09 12.31 25.90
N ASP A 17 -36.71 12.98 24.92
CA ASP A 17 -36.96 14.42 24.92
C ASP A 17 -38.38 14.76 24.45
N SER A 18 -39.17 15.32 25.38
CA SER A 18 -40.54 15.76 25.11
C SER A 18 -40.67 16.85 24.02
N ARG A 19 -39.60 17.60 23.71
CA ARG A 19 -39.59 18.59 22.61
C ARG A 19 -39.75 17.91 21.25
N VAL A 20 -39.09 16.77 21.03
CA VAL A 20 -39.24 15.98 19.79
C VAL A 20 -40.69 15.50 19.66
N ARG A 21 -41.26 14.96 20.74
CA ARG A 21 -42.65 14.50 20.76
C ARG A 21 -43.64 15.63 20.45
N ARG A 22 -43.42 16.84 20.97
CA ARG A 22 -44.26 18.01 20.68
C ARG A 22 -44.12 18.48 19.22
N ALA A 23 -42.91 18.46 18.66
CA ALA A 23 -42.67 18.83 17.26
C ALA A 23 -43.37 17.88 16.27
N LEU A 24 -43.62 16.63 16.66
CA LEU A 24 -44.24 15.60 15.83
C LEU A 24 -45.73 15.38 16.16
N ALA A 25 -46.37 16.28 16.92
CA ALA A 25 -47.77 16.13 17.32
C ALA A 25 -48.76 16.35 16.15
N ASP A 26 -48.39 17.19 15.18
CA ASP A 26 -49.16 17.39 13.95
C ASP A 26 -48.74 16.36 12.88
N PRO A 27 -49.67 15.56 12.31
CA PRO A 27 -49.33 14.54 11.32
C PRO A 27 -48.66 15.09 10.05
N GLN A 28 -49.04 16.28 9.55
CA GLN A 28 -48.43 16.86 8.36
C GLN A 28 -46.99 17.32 8.64
N GLN A 29 -46.77 17.99 9.77
CA GLN A 29 -45.45 18.36 10.24
C GLN A 29 -44.56 17.14 10.49
N ALA A 30 -45.11 16.07 11.05
CA ALA A 30 -44.39 14.82 11.28
C ALA A 30 -43.93 14.20 9.95
N ALA A 31 -44.81 14.13 8.95
CA ALA A 31 -44.46 13.59 7.63
C ALA A 31 -43.35 14.40 6.96
N ARG A 32 -43.42 15.75 7.01
CA ARG A 32 -42.36 16.63 6.51
C ARG A 32 -41.04 16.40 7.23
N THR A 33 -41.07 16.37 8.57
CA THR A 33 -39.87 16.17 9.38
C THR A 33 -39.22 14.82 9.10
N ILE A 34 -40.02 13.75 8.92
CA ILE A 34 -39.51 12.43 8.54
C ILE A 34 -38.82 12.49 7.17
N SER A 35 -39.46 13.09 6.16
CA SER A 35 -38.89 13.21 4.82
C SER A 35 -37.57 14.02 4.82
N GLU A 36 -37.53 15.15 5.52
CA GLU A 36 -36.34 15.99 5.68
C GLU A 36 -35.20 15.22 6.37
N TRP A 37 -35.50 14.50 7.45
CA TRP A 37 -34.52 13.64 8.11
C TRP A 37 -34.03 12.53 7.19
N THR A 38 -34.93 11.83 6.50
CA THR A 38 -34.57 10.76 5.55
C THR A 38 -33.62 11.27 4.47
N ALA A 39 -33.85 12.45 3.92
CA ALA A 39 -32.95 13.08 2.97
C ALA A 39 -31.61 13.46 3.61
N ALA A 40 -31.62 14.07 4.80
CA ALA A 40 -30.42 14.54 5.49
C ALA A 40 -29.46 13.41 5.91
N VAL A 41 -29.99 12.23 6.24
CA VAL A 41 -29.21 11.06 6.67
C VAL A 41 -29.33 9.87 5.72
N ALA A 42 -29.50 10.15 4.42
CA ALA A 42 -29.63 9.14 3.37
C ALA A 42 -28.48 8.12 3.42
N ASP A 43 -27.25 8.61 3.60
CA ASP A 43 -26.00 7.84 3.62
C ASP A 43 -25.61 7.27 4.99
N VAL A 44 -26.50 7.37 5.97
CA VAL A 44 -26.30 6.80 7.31
C VAL A 44 -27.20 5.57 7.45
N PRO A 45 -26.65 4.39 7.79
CA PRO A 45 -27.45 3.20 8.05
C PRO A 45 -28.14 3.29 9.43
N ALA A 46 -29.27 2.60 9.60
CA ALA A 46 -29.93 2.52 10.91
C ALA A 46 -29.07 1.74 11.92
N THR A 47 -28.55 0.60 11.48
CA THR A 47 -27.68 -0.28 12.26
C THR A 47 -26.64 -0.93 11.35
N MET A 48 -25.48 -1.26 11.90
CA MET A 48 -24.52 -2.18 11.27
C MET A 48 -24.02 -3.19 12.33
N PRO A 49 -24.63 -4.38 12.40
CA PRO A 49 -24.26 -5.38 13.41
C PRO A 49 -22.79 -5.80 13.37
N THR A 50 -22.19 -5.85 12.17
CA THR A 50 -20.80 -6.28 11.96
C THR A 50 -19.77 -5.31 12.53
N THR A 51 -20.10 -4.02 12.61
CA THR A 51 -19.17 -2.95 13.00
C THR A 51 -19.58 -2.26 14.30
N GLY A 52 -20.79 -2.55 14.80
CA GLY A 52 -21.31 -2.05 16.08
C GLY A 52 -22.02 -0.70 15.98
N TRP A 53 -22.27 -0.18 14.78
CA TRP A 53 -23.04 1.06 14.58
C TRP A 53 -24.52 0.86 14.89
N ASP A 54 -25.12 1.85 15.54
CA ASP A 54 -26.54 1.90 15.89
C ASP A 54 -26.97 3.36 16.09
N ALA A 55 -27.87 3.85 15.23
CA ALA A 55 -28.36 5.22 15.25
C ALA A 55 -29.16 5.54 16.53
N ALA A 56 -29.88 4.57 17.11
CA ALA A 56 -30.59 4.75 18.37
C ALA A 56 -29.61 4.88 19.54
N ARG A 57 -28.49 4.13 19.50
CA ARG A 57 -27.41 4.28 20.48
C ARG A 57 -26.71 5.63 20.37
N ALA A 58 -26.44 6.09 19.15
CA ALA A 58 -25.90 7.43 18.91
C ALA A 58 -26.85 8.52 19.44
N THR A 59 -28.15 8.38 19.20
CA THR A 59 -29.19 9.27 19.70
C THR A 59 -29.24 9.30 21.23
N ARG A 60 -29.19 8.14 21.88
CA ARG A 60 -29.13 8.06 23.34
C ARG A 60 -27.89 8.77 23.87
N ARG A 61 -26.73 8.53 23.26
CA ARG A 61 -25.46 9.14 23.66
C ARG A 61 -25.50 10.67 23.55
N TYR A 62 -26.17 11.23 22.55
CA TYR A 62 -26.38 12.69 22.45
C TYR A 62 -27.06 13.27 23.71
N TYR A 63 -28.08 12.60 24.25
CA TYR A 63 -28.77 13.05 25.46
C TYR A 63 -28.02 12.73 26.76
N GLU A 64 -27.17 11.70 26.78
CA GLU A 64 -26.40 11.29 27.97
C GLU A 64 -25.10 12.08 28.18
N GLN A 65 -24.63 12.86 27.20
CA GLN A 65 -23.38 13.62 27.31
C GLN A 65 -23.44 14.62 28.48
N ARG A 66 -22.61 14.37 29.50
CA ARG A 66 -22.52 15.20 30.73
C ARG A 66 -21.24 16.05 30.82
N GLY A 67 -20.23 15.82 29.97
CA GLY A 67 -18.94 16.50 30.05
C GLY A 67 -18.39 16.86 28.67
N GLY A 68 -18.58 18.10 28.25
CA GLY A 68 -18.09 18.63 26.98
C GLY A 68 -19.18 19.40 26.25
N ASP A 69 -20.05 18.66 25.55
CA ASP A 69 -21.18 19.22 24.82
C ASP A 69 -22.48 19.11 25.63
N ARG A 70 -23.12 20.25 25.90
CA ARG A 70 -24.42 20.37 26.60
C ARG A 70 -25.56 20.72 25.64
N SER A 71 -25.34 20.56 24.34
CA SER A 71 -26.31 20.83 23.28
C SER A 71 -27.72 20.29 23.58
N SER A 72 -27.79 19.06 24.10
CA SER A 72 -29.04 18.39 24.44
C SER A 72 -29.86 19.10 25.52
N GLN A 73 -29.26 19.97 26.35
CA GLN A 73 -29.99 20.79 27.31
C GLN A 73 -30.81 21.88 26.60
N TYR A 74 -30.28 22.43 25.52
CA TYR A 74 -30.85 23.62 24.87
C TYR A 74 -31.66 23.30 23.62
N ARG A 75 -31.33 22.22 22.89
CA ARG A 75 -32.09 21.80 21.68
C ARG A 75 -32.33 20.28 21.63
N PRO A 76 -33.41 19.83 20.97
CA PRO A 76 -33.57 18.42 20.62
C PRO A 76 -32.47 17.98 19.65
N ILE A 77 -32.29 16.67 19.50
CA ILE A 77 -31.40 16.10 18.47
C ILE A 77 -31.85 16.52 17.07
N GLU A 78 -30.88 16.80 16.21
CA GLU A 78 -31.07 17.14 14.79
C GLU A 78 -30.26 16.19 13.87
N PRO A 79 -30.52 16.17 12.55
CA PRO A 79 -29.78 15.31 11.62
C PRO A 79 -28.26 15.49 11.68
N HIS A 80 -27.80 16.73 11.88
CA HIS A 80 -26.37 17.05 11.93
C HIS A 80 -25.67 16.39 13.13
N ASP A 81 -26.36 16.19 14.26
CA ASP A 81 -25.80 15.51 15.43
C ASP A 81 -25.55 14.02 15.12
N LEU A 82 -26.44 13.39 14.35
CA LEU A 82 -26.27 12.00 13.92
C LEU A 82 -25.14 11.87 12.89
N LEU A 83 -25.04 12.82 11.95
CA LEU A 83 -23.93 12.88 10.99
C LEU A 83 -22.58 13.07 11.69
N ALA A 84 -22.53 13.91 12.72
CA ALA A 84 -21.34 14.10 13.55
C ALA A 84 -20.94 12.80 14.29
N ALA A 85 -21.92 12.03 14.78
CA ALA A 85 -21.66 10.72 15.37
C ALA A 85 -21.21 9.67 14.32
N TRP A 86 -21.73 9.75 13.09
CA TRP A 86 -21.37 8.85 11.99
C TRP A 86 -19.95 9.07 11.48
N GLY A 87 -19.48 10.33 11.42
CA GLY A 87 -18.18 10.69 10.84
C GLY A 87 -16.99 9.86 11.37
N PRO A 88 -16.80 9.76 12.70
CA PRO A 88 -15.75 8.92 13.30
C PRO A 88 -15.93 7.43 12.98
N HIS A 89 -17.17 6.92 13.01
CA HIS A 89 -17.44 5.52 12.68
C HIS A 89 -17.09 5.21 11.22
N ARG A 90 -17.54 6.06 10.29
CA ARG A 90 -17.17 5.98 8.87
C ARG A 90 -15.67 6.01 8.66
N THR A 91 -14.97 6.89 9.38
CA THR A 91 -13.50 6.98 9.31
C THR A 91 -12.86 5.67 9.73
N GLU A 92 -13.35 5.06 10.81
CA GLU A 92 -12.88 3.75 11.27
C GLU A 92 -13.18 2.63 10.26
N LEU A 93 -14.35 2.65 9.61
CA LEU A 93 -14.67 1.70 8.53
C LEU A 93 -13.66 1.80 7.38
N MET A 94 -13.39 3.02 6.94
CA MET A 94 -12.44 3.29 5.85
C MET A 94 -11.01 2.93 6.23
N ASN A 95 -10.59 3.20 7.48
CA ASN A 95 -9.26 2.82 7.97
C ASN A 95 -9.05 1.30 8.00
N ARG A 96 -10.12 0.53 8.26
CA ARG A 96 -10.08 -0.94 8.26
C ARG A 96 -10.20 -1.55 6.86
N HIS A 97 -10.67 -0.78 5.89
CA HIS A 97 -10.92 -1.27 4.55
C HIS A 97 -9.64 -1.31 3.73
N THR A 98 -9.40 -2.43 3.07
CA THR A 98 -8.43 -2.51 1.98
C THR A 98 -9.21 -2.75 0.69
N ASP A 99 -8.90 -1.98 -0.34
CA ASP A 99 -9.56 -2.15 -1.63
C ASP A 99 -9.25 -3.55 -2.19
N PRO A 100 -10.28 -4.34 -2.55
CA PRO A 100 -10.05 -5.59 -3.26
C PRO A 100 -9.52 -5.30 -4.66
N VAL A 101 -8.89 -6.31 -5.28
CA VAL A 101 -8.59 -6.27 -6.71
C VAL A 101 -9.92 -6.20 -7.47
N PRO A 102 -10.18 -5.13 -8.25
CA PRO A 102 -11.36 -5.04 -9.11
C PRO A 102 -11.48 -6.23 -10.07
N SER A 103 -12.71 -6.58 -10.39
CA SER A 103 -13.04 -7.56 -11.43
C SER A 103 -12.94 -6.98 -12.84
N ALA A 104 -13.01 -5.65 -12.96
CA ALA A 104 -12.77 -4.92 -14.20
C ALA A 104 -11.39 -5.23 -14.82
N ASP A 105 -11.32 -5.11 -16.14
CA ASP A 105 -10.06 -5.25 -16.88
C ASP A 105 -9.06 -4.18 -16.41
N PRO A 106 -7.84 -4.55 -15.98
CA PRO A 106 -6.80 -3.57 -15.62
C PRO A 106 -6.40 -2.65 -16.78
N ASP A 107 -6.62 -3.06 -18.03
CA ASP A 107 -6.36 -2.24 -19.22
C ASP A 107 -7.52 -1.28 -19.56
N ASP A 108 -8.67 -1.38 -18.85
CA ASP A 108 -9.72 -0.36 -18.85
C ASP A 108 -9.66 0.48 -17.56
N PRO A 109 -8.92 1.61 -17.58
CA PRO A 109 -8.74 2.44 -16.40
C PRO A 109 -10.02 3.15 -15.95
N ALA A 110 -11.05 3.26 -16.80
CA ALA A 110 -12.31 3.90 -16.43
C ALA A 110 -13.18 2.93 -15.62
N ALA A 111 -13.37 1.71 -16.13
CA ALA A 111 -14.11 0.66 -15.44
C ALA A 111 -13.44 0.30 -14.10
N TRP A 112 -12.11 0.16 -14.09
CA TRP A 112 -11.33 -0.14 -12.88
C TRP A 112 -11.54 0.90 -11.77
N ARG A 113 -11.48 2.19 -12.11
CA ARG A 113 -11.68 3.28 -11.13
C ARG A 113 -13.12 3.35 -10.64
N ALA A 114 -14.09 3.14 -11.53
CA ALA A 114 -15.50 3.15 -11.16
C ALA A 114 -15.82 2.06 -10.12
N GLU A 115 -15.27 0.87 -10.30
CA GLU A 115 -15.43 -0.24 -9.34
C GLU A 115 -14.83 0.10 -7.98
N LEU A 116 -13.58 0.60 -7.93
CA LEU A 116 -12.93 1.02 -6.69
C LEU A 116 -13.72 2.11 -5.94
N LEU A 117 -14.18 3.13 -6.66
CA LEU A 117 -14.99 4.20 -6.07
C LEU A 117 -16.33 3.66 -5.55
N GLY A 118 -16.97 2.75 -6.29
CA GLY A 118 -18.20 2.08 -5.88
C GLY A 118 -18.02 1.27 -4.59
N THR A 119 -16.96 0.46 -4.49
CA THR A 119 -16.67 -0.31 -3.28
C THR A 119 -16.42 0.60 -2.08
N ARG A 120 -15.58 1.63 -2.24
CA ARG A 120 -15.30 2.60 -1.16
C ARG A 120 -16.55 3.34 -0.72
N ALA A 121 -17.40 3.78 -1.66
CA ALA A 121 -18.66 4.44 -1.33
C ALA A 121 -19.60 3.50 -0.57
N ALA A 122 -19.72 2.25 -0.98
CA ALA A 122 -20.53 1.25 -0.30
C ALA A 122 -20.04 0.98 1.14
N VAL A 123 -18.73 0.96 1.38
CA VAL A 123 -18.16 0.84 2.72
C VAL A 123 -18.38 2.12 3.54
N ALA A 124 -18.14 3.29 2.96
CA ALA A 124 -18.28 4.58 3.62
C ALA A 124 -19.72 4.90 4.05
N THR A 125 -20.71 4.33 3.36
CA THR A 125 -22.15 4.46 3.66
C THR A 125 -22.70 3.25 4.42
N GLY A 126 -21.85 2.27 4.74
CA GLY A 126 -22.23 1.09 5.52
C GLY A 126 -23.09 0.06 4.78
N HIS A 127 -23.24 0.17 3.46
CA HIS A 127 -23.89 -0.85 2.62
C HIS A 127 -23.05 -2.13 2.50
N THR A 128 -21.73 -2.03 2.69
CA THR A 128 -20.81 -3.17 2.64
C THR A 128 -19.87 -3.12 3.83
N ALA A 129 -19.56 -4.28 4.40
CA ALA A 129 -18.56 -4.38 5.45
C ALA A 129 -17.16 -4.10 4.88
N PRO A 130 -16.24 -3.49 5.65
CA PRO A 130 -14.86 -3.30 5.20
C PRO A 130 -14.25 -4.65 4.76
N ALA A 131 -13.81 -4.73 3.51
CA ALA A 131 -12.97 -5.84 3.07
C ALA A 131 -11.64 -5.77 3.82
N GLN A 132 -11.23 -6.89 4.40
CA GLN A 132 -9.99 -6.99 5.17
C GLN A 132 -9.17 -8.12 4.59
N TYR A 133 -7.90 -7.85 4.28
CA TYR A 133 -6.89 -8.87 3.95
C TYR A 133 -6.44 -9.64 5.21
N ARG A 134 -7.39 -10.08 6.04
CA ARG A 134 -7.10 -10.79 7.29
C ARG A 134 -6.38 -12.13 7.04
N ALA A 135 -6.71 -12.83 5.96
CA ALA A 135 -6.16 -14.16 5.66
C ALA A 135 -4.65 -14.16 5.29
N GLU A 136 -4.10 -13.00 4.94
CA GLU A 136 -2.68 -12.82 4.58
C GLU A 136 -1.89 -12.12 5.72
N ILE A 137 -2.57 -11.37 6.58
CA ILE A 137 -1.98 -10.67 7.73
C ILE A 137 -2.04 -11.51 9.01
N ASP A 138 -2.94 -12.50 9.11
CA ASP A 138 -2.95 -13.42 10.24
C ASP A 138 -1.71 -14.33 10.26
N HIS A 139 -1.43 -14.97 11.40
CA HIS A 139 -0.24 -15.82 11.56
C HIS A 139 -0.17 -16.95 10.51
N GLY A 140 -1.31 -17.47 10.04
CA GLY A 140 -1.37 -18.47 8.97
C GLY A 140 -1.02 -17.90 7.59
N GLY A 141 -1.54 -16.71 7.29
CA GLY A 141 -1.19 -15.89 6.13
C GLY A 141 0.28 -15.52 6.09
N GLN A 142 0.82 -15.02 7.20
CA GLN A 142 2.24 -14.70 7.37
C GLN A 142 3.12 -15.94 7.25
N LYS A 143 2.70 -17.09 7.79
CA LYS A 143 3.44 -18.36 7.63
C LYS A 143 3.40 -18.86 6.18
N ARG A 144 2.27 -18.75 5.47
CA ARG A 144 2.17 -19.07 4.04
C ARG A 144 3.00 -18.12 3.19
N LEU A 145 2.97 -16.83 3.48
CA LEU A 145 3.79 -15.81 2.81
C LEU A 145 5.27 -16.07 3.06
N ALA A 146 5.66 -16.34 4.32
CA ALA A 146 7.01 -16.73 4.68
C ALA A 146 7.44 -18.03 4.00
N ALA A 147 6.56 -19.03 3.87
CA ALA A 147 6.83 -20.27 3.16
C ALA A 147 7.00 -20.06 1.64
N LEU A 148 6.17 -19.21 1.04
CA LEU A 148 6.31 -18.77 -0.35
C LEU A 148 7.63 -18.00 -0.53
N MET A 149 8.01 -17.16 0.43
CA MET A 149 9.27 -16.43 0.42
C MET A 149 10.49 -17.32 0.70
N SER A 150 10.36 -18.39 1.49
CA SER A 150 11.46 -19.30 1.85
C SER A 150 11.66 -20.41 0.83
N GLY A 151 10.60 -20.84 0.13
CA GLY A 151 10.67 -21.76 -1.01
C GLY A 151 11.16 -21.07 -2.29
N VAL A 152 11.16 -19.74 -2.29
CA VAL A 152 11.79 -18.90 -3.30
C VAL A 152 13.24 -18.69 -2.84
N GLY A 153 14.11 -19.62 -3.25
CA GLY A 153 15.45 -19.86 -2.70
C GLY A 153 16.30 -18.65 -2.31
N SER A 154 17.24 -18.90 -1.40
CA SER A 154 18.23 -18.01 -0.76
C SER A 154 19.23 -17.30 -1.70
N GLY A 155 18.87 -17.12 -2.96
CA GLY A 155 19.49 -16.17 -3.87
C GLY A 155 18.57 -14.96 -4.10
N PRO A 156 18.83 -14.13 -5.13
CA PRO A 156 18.25 -12.80 -5.29
C PRO A 156 16.83 -12.89 -5.86
N ARG A 157 15.91 -13.53 -5.14
CA ARG A 157 14.51 -13.63 -5.52
C ARG A 157 13.62 -12.88 -4.54
N ARG A 158 13.25 -11.67 -4.97
CA ARG A 158 11.81 -11.38 -5.04
C ARG A 158 11.25 -12.24 -6.17
N TYR A 159 10.09 -12.85 -5.97
CA TYR A 159 9.39 -13.65 -6.97
C TYR A 159 9.27 -12.87 -8.29
N MET A 160 10.08 -13.25 -9.29
CA MET A 160 9.96 -12.74 -10.65
C MET A 160 9.90 -13.96 -11.58
N PRO A 161 8.74 -14.24 -12.20
CA PRO A 161 8.60 -15.33 -13.16
C PRO A 161 9.61 -15.21 -14.31
N ALA A 162 10.08 -16.34 -14.83
CA ALA A 162 11.12 -16.37 -15.87
C ALA A 162 10.72 -15.60 -17.16
N HIS A 163 9.44 -15.66 -17.56
CA HIS A 163 8.94 -14.91 -18.73
C HIS A 163 9.01 -13.39 -18.49
N ALA A 164 8.53 -12.90 -17.35
CA ALA A 164 8.63 -11.49 -16.98
C ALA A 164 10.10 -11.05 -16.88
N ALA A 165 10.96 -11.93 -16.35
CA ALA A 165 12.39 -11.70 -16.25
C ALA A 165 13.01 -11.47 -17.65
N ALA A 166 12.62 -12.27 -18.64
CA ALA A 166 13.03 -12.11 -20.03
C ALA A 166 12.52 -10.79 -20.65
N GLU A 167 11.24 -10.44 -20.46
CA GLU A 167 10.66 -9.20 -20.98
C GLU A 167 11.35 -7.95 -20.42
N LEU A 168 11.69 -7.96 -19.13
CA LEU A 168 12.37 -6.83 -18.49
C LEU A 168 13.88 -6.82 -18.75
N ALA A 169 14.46 -7.79 -19.46
CA ALA A 169 15.90 -7.87 -19.69
C ALA A 169 16.47 -6.56 -20.27
N ARG A 170 15.74 -5.92 -21.20
CA ARG A 170 16.12 -4.62 -21.80
C ARG A 170 16.24 -3.48 -20.78
N PHE A 171 15.49 -3.56 -19.69
CA PHE A 171 15.48 -2.55 -18.62
C PHE A 171 16.41 -2.89 -17.46
N ARG A 172 16.91 -4.14 -17.39
CA ARG A 172 17.81 -4.64 -16.33
C ARG A 172 19.09 -5.29 -16.91
N PRO A 173 19.81 -4.63 -17.82
CA PRO A 173 20.85 -5.27 -18.63
C PRO A 173 21.96 -5.92 -17.80
N SER A 174 22.45 -5.28 -16.73
CA SER A 174 23.47 -5.86 -15.86
C SER A 174 22.97 -7.10 -15.10
N ARG A 175 21.70 -7.10 -14.68
CA ARG A 175 21.09 -8.23 -13.98
C ARG A 175 20.78 -9.38 -14.93
N ALA A 176 20.26 -9.09 -16.12
CA ALA A 176 20.00 -10.07 -17.16
C ALA A 176 21.29 -10.76 -17.63
N ARG A 177 22.37 -9.98 -17.82
CA ARG A 177 23.70 -10.50 -18.15
C ARG A 177 24.21 -11.46 -17.07
N ARG A 178 24.06 -11.11 -15.79
CA ARG A 178 24.43 -12.01 -14.67
C ARG A 178 23.61 -13.30 -14.67
N GLU A 179 22.28 -13.18 -14.77
CA GLU A 179 21.37 -14.34 -14.77
C GLU A 179 21.67 -15.30 -15.92
N GLN A 180 22.00 -14.77 -17.11
CA GLN A 180 22.44 -15.56 -18.25
C GLN A 180 23.73 -16.32 -17.95
N LEU A 181 24.74 -15.66 -17.39
CA LEU A 181 26.04 -16.27 -17.14
C LEU A 181 25.97 -17.37 -16.06
N VAL A 182 25.10 -17.18 -15.06
CA VAL A 182 24.77 -18.23 -14.09
C VAL A 182 24.09 -19.43 -14.76
N ALA A 183 23.18 -19.18 -15.70
CA ALA A 183 22.55 -20.27 -16.48
C ALA A 183 23.54 -21.00 -17.40
N GLU A 184 24.59 -20.33 -17.86
CA GLU A 184 25.70 -20.90 -18.63
C GLU A 184 26.71 -21.67 -17.74
N GLY A 185 26.40 -21.85 -16.45
CA GLY A 185 27.24 -22.59 -15.50
C GLY A 185 28.39 -21.75 -14.93
N VAL A 186 28.41 -20.43 -15.16
CA VAL A 186 29.43 -19.55 -14.59
C VAL A 186 29.03 -19.15 -13.17
N PRO A 187 29.96 -19.22 -12.20
CA PRO A 187 29.71 -18.81 -10.82
C PRO A 187 29.30 -17.34 -10.68
N ASP A 188 28.28 -17.07 -9.83
CA ASP A 188 27.81 -15.70 -9.58
C ASP A 188 28.79 -14.94 -8.67
N PRO A 189 29.42 -13.84 -9.11
CA PRO A 189 30.28 -13.03 -8.24
C PRO A 189 29.57 -12.42 -7.02
N LEU A 190 28.23 -12.41 -6.98
CA LEU A 190 27.44 -11.92 -5.85
C LEU A 190 27.04 -13.01 -4.84
N SER A 191 27.36 -14.28 -5.08
CA SER A 191 27.08 -15.39 -4.14
C SER A 191 27.88 -15.31 -2.84
N VAL A 192 29.01 -14.59 -2.84
CA VAL A 192 29.87 -14.38 -1.67
C VAL A 192 29.82 -12.93 -1.21
N PRO A 193 30.00 -12.63 0.09
CA PRO A 193 30.17 -11.26 0.55
C PRO A 193 31.44 -10.64 -0.03
N CYS A 194 31.43 -9.33 -0.29
CA CYS A 194 32.60 -8.63 -0.82
C CYS A 194 33.62 -8.33 0.30
N PRO A 195 34.85 -8.86 0.25
CA PRO A 195 35.83 -8.61 1.31
C PRO A 195 36.26 -7.13 1.41
N TYR A 196 36.23 -6.40 0.29
CA TYR A 196 36.71 -5.01 0.22
C TYR A 196 35.67 -3.99 0.70
N CYS A 197 34.45 -4.05 0.14
CA CYS A 197 33.42 -3.06 0.46
C CYS A 197 32.38 -3.53 1.45
N LEU A 198 32.51 -4.78 1.93
CA LEU A 198 31.59 -5.45 2.86
C LEU A 198 30.13 -5.52 2.36
N ALA A 199 29.92 -5.41 1.05
CA ALA A 199 28.61 -5.66 0.45
C ALA A 199 28.23 -7.12 0.73
N ALA A 200 27.03 -7.33 1.28
CA ALA A 200 26.51 -8.65 1.60
C ALA A 200 26.31 -9.50 0.34
N VAL A 201 26.07 -10.80 0.54
CA VAL A 201 25.60 -11.71 -0.53
C VAL A 201 24.40 -11.06 -1.23
N ASP A 202 24.35 -11.19 -2.56
CA ASP A 202 23.36 -10.57 -3.46
C ASP A 202 23.34 -9.03 -3.54
N GLU A 203 24.12 -8.32 -2.73
CA GLU A 203 24.26 -6.87 -2.85
C GLU A 203 25.33 -6.46 -3.85
N GLN A 204 25.04 -5.45 -4.68
CA GLN A 204 26.03 -4.88 -5.58
C GLN A 204 27.17 -4.19 -4.81
N CYS A 205 28.40 -4.32 -5.30
CA CYS A 205 29.54 -3.62 -4.73
C CYS A 205 29.31 -2.10 -4.72
N ARG A 206 29.76 -1.42 -3.67
CA ARG A 206 29.58 0.03 -3.51
C ARG A 206 30.91 0.74 -3.71
N SER A 207 30.90 1.87 -4.42
CA SER A 207 32.10 2.69 -4.60
C SER A 207 32.69 3.13 -3.27
N SER A 208 33.98 3.49 -3.26
CA SER A 208 34.57 4.20 -2.12
C SER A 208 33.77 5.47 -1.80
N PHE A 209 33.87 5.92 -0.55
CA PHE A 209 33.20 7.12 -0.08
C PHE A 209 33.65 8.32 -0.92
N ARG A 210 32.70 9.02 -1.54
CA ARG A 210 32.99 10.24 -2.32
C ARG A 210 32.89 11.46 -1.40
N ASN A 211 33.92 12.30 -1.39
CA ASN A 211 33.87 13.60 -0.72
C ASN A 211 32.69 14.45 -1.25
N ARG A 212 32.12 15.30 -0.39
CA ARG A 212 30.92 16.16 -0.59
C ARG A 212 29.55 15.49 -0.40
N GLY A 213 29.42 14.54 0.54
CA GLY A 213 28.11 14.05 1.01
C GLY A 213 27.32 13.19 0.01
N LYS A 214 27.93 12.78 -1.10
CA LYS A 214 27.25 12.01 -2.17
C LYS A 214 27.21 10.49 -1.94
N GLY A 215 27.50 10.04 -0.72
CA GLY A 215 27.43 8.63 -0.32
C GLY A 215 28.28 7.68 -1.16
N ARG A 216 28.02 6.37 -1.01
CA ARG A 216 28.60 5.32 -1.86
C ARG A 216 27.57 4.92 -2.92
N ARG A 217 27.91 5.00 -4.20
CA ARG A 217 27.03 4.56 -5.29
C ARG A 217 27.25 3.06 -5.56
N PRO A 218 26.21 2.28 -5.90
CA PRO A 218 26.40 0.95 -6.46
C PRO A 218 27.25 1.02 -7.75
N LEU A 219 28.30 0.21 -7.81
CA LEU A 219 29.16 0.03 -8.97
C LEU A 219 28.44 -0.83 -10.01
N SER A 220 28.60 -0.54 -11.30
CA SER A 220 28.02 -1.38 -12.37
C SER A 220 28.64 -2.78 -12.48
N GLY A 221 29.79 -3.01 -11.84
CA GLY A 221 30.47 -4.30 -11.71
C GLY A 221 30.78 -4.65 -10.26
N VAL A 222 31.59 -5.68 -10.05
CA VAL A 222 32.04 -6.11 -8.71
C VAL A 222 33.50 -5.72 -8.48
N HIS A 223 33.91 -5.63 -7.21
CA HIS A 223 35.33 -5.43 -6.90
C HIS A 223 36.13 -6.70 -7.27
N PRO A 224 37.38 -6.56 -7.76
CA PRO A 224 38.26 -7.70 -8.05
C PRO A 224 38.39 -8.67 -6.87
N SER A 225 38.50 -8.15 -5.65
CA SER A 225 38.58 -8.95 -4.42
C SER A 225 37.35 -9.85 -4.17
N ARG A 226 36.18 -9.50 -4.73
CA ARG A 226 34.97 -10.34 -4.63
C ARG A 226 35.01 -11.47 -5.65
N VAL A 227 35.56 -11.21 -6.83
CA VAL A 227 35.82 -12.23 -7.86
C VAL A 227 36.83 -13.23 -7.36
N GLU A 228 37.91 -12.76 -6.74
CA GLU A 228 38.93 -13.60 -6.10
C GLU A 228 38.34 -14.46 -4.99
N ALA A 229 37.41 -13.93 -4.18
CA ALA A 229 36.72 -14.70 -3.15
C ALA A 229 35.84 -15.82 -3.75
N VAL A 230 35.09 -15.54 -4.82
CA VAL A 230 34.33 -16.56 -5.55
C VAL A 230 35.27 -17.62 -6.15
N VAL A 231 36.36 -17.19 -6.80
CA VAL A 231 37.36 -18.10 -7.38
C VAL A 231 38.02 -18.96 -6.31
N ALA A 232 38.28 -18.41 -5.11
CA ALA A 232 38.84 -19.16 -3.99
C ALA A 232 37.86 -20.22 -3.44
N GLU A 233 36.56 -19.91 -3.35
CA GLU A 233 35.53 -20.90 -2.97
C GLU A 233 35.41 -22.02 -4.02
N LEU A 234 35.51 -21.69 -5.30
CA LEU A 234 35.48 -22.67 -6.39
C LEU A 234 36.75 -23.51 -6.50
N GLY A 235 37.92 -22.91 -6.28
CA GLY A 235 39.23 -23.56 -6.36
C GLY A 235 39.52 -24.53 -5.22
N ALA A 236 38.71 -24.49 -4.14
CA ALA A 236 38.67 -25.58 -3.17
C ALA A 236 38.04 -26.86 -3.74
N GLU A 237 37.30 -26.77 -4.86
CA GLU A 237 36.57 -27.89 -5.49
C GLU A 237 36.88 -28.12 -7.00
N ALA A 238 37.62 -27.26 -7.71
CA ALA A 238 37.82 -27.35 -9.17
C ALA A 238 39.27 -27.18 -9.65
N THR A 239 39.70 -28.04 -10.60
CA THR A 239 41.01 -28.04 -11.27
C THR A 239 40.92 -27.60 -12.74
N ASP A 240 40.30 -26.45 -13.05
CA ASP A 240 40.10 -26.04 -14.45
C ASP A 240 40.33 -24.53 -14.70
N ASP A 241 41.43 -24.20 -15.41
CA ASP A 241 41.91 -22.83 -15.70
C ASP A 241 40.91 -21.99 -16.52
N GLU A 242 39.96 -22.64 -17.20
CA GLU A 242 38.90 -22.00 -18.01
C GLU A 242 37.88 -21.23 -17.13
N GLN A 243 37.56 -21.74 -15.95
CA GLN A 243 36.62 -21.09 -15.02
C GLN A 243 37.19 -19.80 -14.44
N VAL A 244 38.50 -19.79 -14.15
CA VAL A 244 39.23 -18.60 -13.68
C VAL A 244 39.29 -17.52 -14.79
N ARG A 245 39.44 -17.94 -16.05
CA ARG A 245 39.42 -17.03 -17.21
C ARG A 245 38.04 -16.40 -17.42
N LEU A 246 36.96 -17.19 -17.31
CA LEU A 246 35.57 -16.71 -17.44
C LEU A 246 35.17 -15.73 -16.32
N ALA A 247 35.54 -16.02 -15.07
CA ALA A 247 35.31 -15.11 -13.95
C ALA A 247 35.98 -13.74 -14.15
N ARG A 248 37.19 -13.72 -14.75
CA ARG A 248 37.91 -12.47 -15.10
C ARG A 248 37.27 -11.70 -16.24
N ILE A 249 36.74 -12.38 -17.26
CA ILE A 249 36.09 -11.75 -18.42
C ILE A 249 34.75 -11.10 -18.02
N MET A 250 34.00 -11.72 -17.13
CA MET A 250 32.62 -11.30 -16.84
C MET A 250 32.48 -10.18 -15.80
N CYS A 251 33.53 -9.91 -15.03
CA CYS A 251 33.51 -8.88 -13.99
C CYS A 251 34.03 -7.53 -14.50
N GLN A 252 34.42 -7.43 -15.77
CA GLN A 252 34.70 -6.14 -16.38
C GLN A 252 33.37 -5.39 -16.61
N PRO A 253 33.24 -4.12 -16.17
CA PRO A 253 32.07 -3.33 -16.50
C PRO A 253 31.92 -3.29 -18.03
N PRO A 254 30.70 -3.31 -18.57
CA PRO A 254 30.51 -3.10 -20.01
C PRO A 254 31.27 -1.84 -20.39
N ALA A 255 32.06 -1.91 -21.48
CA ALA A 255 32.83 -0.79 -21.96
C ALA A 255 31.94 0.47 -21.93
N PRO A 256 32.41 1.57 -21.31
CA PRO A 256 31.58 2.75 -21.18
C PRO A 256 31.10 3.12 -22.58
N ARG A 257 29.78 3.23 -22.77
CA ARG A 257 29.24 3.82 -23.99
C ARG A 257 30.00 5.13 -24.18
N ARG A 258 30.73 5.25 -25.29
CA ARG A 258 31.28 6.52 -25.77
C ARG A 258 30.10 7.38 -26.20
N ASP A 259 29.21 7.71 -25.27
CA ASP A 259 28.31 8.84 -25.46
C ASP A 259 29.22 10.04 -25.36
N ALA A 260 29.51 10.62 -26.54
CA ALA A 260 30.16 11.90 -26.69
C ALA A 260 29.41 12.90 -25.81
N ARG A 261 29.88 13.10 -24.57
CA ARG A 261 29.43 14.18 -23.73
C ARG A 261 29.90 15.46 -24.41
N ALA A 262 29.01 16.06 -25.20
CA ALA A 262 29.09 17.46 -25.54
C ALA A 262 29.30 18.21 -24.23
N ARG A 263 30.51 18.71 -24.03
CA ARG A 263 30.82 19.62 -22.93
C ARG A 263 30.06 20.90 -23.27
N HIS A 264 28.90 21.10 -22.66
CA HIS A 264 28.30 22.42 -22.58
C HIS A 264 29.23 23.27 -21.71
N THR A 265 30.13 24.01 -22.34
CA THR A 265 30.81 25.14 -21.72
C THR A 265 29.82 26.27 -21.61
N SER A 266 29.06 26.30 -20.52
CA SER A 266 28.39 27.50 -20.06
C SER A 266 29.43 28.37 -19.34
N GLY A 267 29.82 29.48 -19.96
CA GLY A 267 30.73 30.45 -19.39
C GLY A 267 30.74 31.74 -20.19
N GLY A 268 29.66 32.52 -20.03
CA GLY A 268 29.61 33.90 -20.47
C GLY A 268 30.53 34.80 -19.64
N GLY A 269 30.92 35.92 -20.25
CA GLY A 269 31.70 36.97 -19.62
C GLY A 269 31.80 38.19 -20.54
N GLU A 270 30.66 38.81 -20.87
CA GLU A 270 30.64 40.22 -21.23
C GLU A 270 30.57 41.04 -19.94
N ALA A 271 31.60 41.85 -19.72
CA ALA A 271 31.56 42.98 -18.80
C ALA A 271 32.45 44.09 -19.36
N ARG A 272 31.78 45.14 -19.87
CA ARG A 272 32.20 46.54 -20.09
C ARG A 272 33.50 46.82 -20.85
#